data_AF-A0A8H9IXR2-F1
#
_entry.id   AF-A0A8H9IXR2-F1
#
_cell.length_a   1.000
_cell.length_b   1.000
_cell.length_c   1.000
_cell.angle_alpha   90.00
_cell.angle_beta   90.00
_cell.angle_gamma   90.00
#
_symmetry.space_group_name_H-M   'P 1'
#
loop_
_entity.id
_entity.type
_entity.pdbx_description
1 polymer ?
#
loop_
_entity_poly.entity_id
_entity_poly.type
_entity_poly.pdbx_seq_one_letter_code
_entity_poly.pdbx_strand_id
1 'polypeptide(L)'
;MATPTTSRTRKAGAFDIRLIIALLTGVYGIVLTIMGAAVTDDADIAKAGGVNINLWAGVGLLIFTALFVVWALVRPIRVPEEPAAEDNTPAAE
;
A
#
# COMPACT_ATOMS: atom_id res chain seq x y z
N MET A 1 -41.38 18.97 10.28
CA MET A 1 -40.26 18.29 10.98
C MET A 1 -39.33 17.78 9.90
N ALA A 2 -38.10 18.29 9.80
CA ALA A 2 -37.13 17.85 8.80
C ALA A 2 -36.46 16.55 9.27
N THR A 3 -36.53 15.50 8.44
CA THR A 3 -35.92 14.19 8.71
C THR A 3 -34.39 14.32 8.62
N PRO A 4 -33.61 13.88 9.63
CA PRO A 4 -32.16 13.93 9.54
C PRO A 4 -31.66 12.92 8.49
N THR A 5 -31.06 13.43 7.42
CA THR A 5 -30.38 12.60 6.41
C THR A 5 -29.09 12.06 7.00
N THR A 6 -29.10 10.82 7.48
CA THR A 6 -27.91 10.16 8.03
C THR A 6 -26.91 9.89 6.91
N SER A 7 -25.93 10.79 6.74
CA SER A 7 -24.73 10.55 5.93
C SER A 7 -24.02 9.30 6.45
N ARG A 8 -23.97 8.24 5.65
CA ARG A 8 -23.42 6.95 6.04
C ARG A 8 -21.99 6.85 5.54
N THR A 9 -21.04 7.53 6.19
CA THR A 9 -19.63 7.56 5.75
C THR A 9 -19.05 6.15 5.54
N ARG A 10 -19.03 5.65 4.30
CA ARG A 10 -18.30 4.43 3.96
C ARG A 10 -16.85 4.80 3.65
N LYS A 11 -15.88 4.09 4.24
CA LYS A 11 -14.47 4.18 3.82
C LYS A 11 -14.37 3.69 2.37
N ALA A 12 -14.49 4.58 1.39
CA ALA A 12 -14.04 4.27 0.05
C ALA A 12 -12.50 4.37 0.06
N GLY A 13 -11.87 3.24 0.38
CA GLY A 13 -10.41 3.16 0.57
C GLY A 13 -9.84 1.79 0.20
N ALA A 14 -10.57 0.98 -0.57
CA ALA A 14 -10.13 -0.36 -0.94
C ALA A 14 -8.96 -0.37 -1.94
N PHE A 15 -8.62 0.77 -2.56
CA PHE A 15 -7.56 0.89 -3.55
C PHE A 15 -6.59 2.05 -3.22
N ASP A 16 -5.94 1.99 -2.06
CA ASP A 16 -4.79 2.87 -1.78
C ASP A 16 -3.54 2.34 -2.50
N ILE A 17 -3.08 3.08 -3.51
CA ILE A 17 -1.88 2.70 -4.29
C ILE A 17 -0.64 2.50 -3.41
N ARG A 18 -0.56 3.15 -2.24
CA ARG A 18 0.58 3.02 -1.34
C ARG A 18 0.66 1.64 -0.72
N LEU A 19 -0.50 1.03 -0.42
CA LEU A 19 -0.54 -0.34 0.09
C LEU A 19 -0.21 -1.36 -1.00
N ILE A 20 -0.60 -1.10 -2.25
CA ILE A 20 -0.22 -1.96 -3.39
C ILE A 20 1.30 -1.89 -3.61
N ILE A 21 1.87 -0.68 -3.65
CA ILE A 21 3.33 -0.48 -3.75
C ILE A 21 4.04 -1.17 -2.58
N ALA A 22 3.59 -0.94 -1.35
CA ALA A 22 4.16 -1.58 -0.17
C ALA A 22 4.13 -3.11 -0.24
N LEU A 23 3.02 -3.70 -0.69
CA LEU A 23 2.91 -5.15 -0.82
C LEU A 23 3.90 -5.70 -1.85
N LEU A 24 3.90 -5.14 -3.06
CA LEU A 24 4.77 -5.61 -4.14
C LEU A 24 6.25 -5.45 -3.79
N THR A 25 6.63 -4.25 -3.31
CA THR A 25 8.00 -3.96 -2.89
C THR A 25 8.40 -4.79 -1.68
N GLY A 26 7.50 -5.00 -0.72
CA GLY A 26 7.73 -5.82 0.46
C GLY A 26 7.99 -7.28 0.14
N VAL A 27 7.15 -7.88 -0.72
CA VAL A 27 7.34 -9.27 -1.18
C VAL A 27 8.69 -9.42 -1.87
N TYR A 28 9.04 -8.50 -2.76
CA TYR A 28 10.33 -8.54 -3.43
C TYR A 28 11.50 -8.35 -2.46
N GLY A 29 11.39 -7.42 -1.50
CA GLY A 29 12.37 -7.21 -0.44
C GLY A 29 12.59 -8.45 0.44
N ILE A 30 11.51 -9.17 0.78
CA ILE A 30 11.60 -10.45 1.50
C ILE A 30 12.37 -11.47 0.67
N VAL A 31 12.03 -11.63 -0.61
CA VAL A 31 12.74 -12.56 -1.51
C VAL A 31 14.23 -12.23 -1.58
N LEU A 32 14.60 -10.96 -1.77
CA LEU A 32 16.01 -10.55 -1.80
C LEU A 32 16.73 -10.77 -0.47
N THR A 33 16.05 -10.52 0.65
CA THR A 33 16.63 -10.77 1.97
C THR A 33 16.90 -12.27 2.18
N ILE A 34 15.98 -13.14 1.76
CA ILE A 34 16.17 -14.60 1.80
C ILE A 34 17.29 -15.02 0.86
N MET A 35 17.33 -14.50 -0.37
CA MET A 35 18.42 -14.77 -1.32
C MET A 35 19.76 -14.35 -0.75
N GLY A 36 19.84 -13.16 -0.16
CA GLY A 36 21.04 -12.66 0.50
C GLY A 36 21.47 -13.51 1.69
N ALA A 37 20.54 -13.89 2.56
CA ALA A 37 20.85 -14.56 3.83
C ALA A 37 21.08 -16.07 3.71
N ALA A 38 20.39 -16.75 2.79
CA ALA A 38 20.34 -18.21 2.74
C ALA A 38 20.85 -18.83 1.43
N VAL A 39 21.01 -18.05 0.36
CA VAL A 39 21.35 -18.59 -0.97
C VAL A 39 22.62 -17.99 -1.58
N THR A 40 22.94 -16.74 -1.28
CA THR A 40 24.12 -16.06 -1.83
C THR A 40 25.39 -16.66 -1.22
N ASP A 41 26.33 -17.08 -2.08
CA ASP A 41 27.61 -17.67 -1.68
C ASP A 41 28.79 -16.67 -1.81
N ASP A 42 29.97 -17.07 -1.33
CA ASP A 42 31.18 -16.25 -1.36
C ASP A 42 31.63 -15.89 -2.79
N ALA A 43 31.35 -16.77 -3.77
CA ALA A 43 31.70 -16.52 -5.16
C ALA A 43 30.85 -15.40 -5.76
N ASP A 44 29.56 -15.35 -5.42
CA ASP A 44 28.67 -14.28 -5.81
C ASP A 44 28.99 -12.96 -5.10
N ILE A 45 29.36 -13.02 -3.80
CA ILE A 45 29.84 -11.85 -3.04
C ILE A 45 31.14 -11.30 -3.65
N ALA A 46 32.06 -12.16 -4.08
CA ALA A 46 33.31 -11.75 -4.70
C ALA A 46 33.07 -11.03 -6.05
N LYS A 47 32.13 -11.51 -6.88
CA LYS A 47 31.73 -10.83 -8.12
C LYS A 47 31.11 -9.46 -7.86
N ALA A 48 30.48 -9.29 -6.71
CA ALA A 48 29.86 -8.07 -6.23
C ALA A 48 30.82 -7.15 -5.46
N GLY A 49 32.14 -7.36 -5.54
CA GLY A 49 33.12 -6.51 -4.89
C GLY A 49 33.20 -6.70 -3.37
N GLY A 50 32.89 -7.91 -2.89
CA GLY A 50 32.92 -8.24 -1.46
C GLY A 50 31.63 -7.88 -0.71
N VAL A 51 30.56 -7.49 -1.42
CA VAL A 51 29.30 -7.05 -0.82
C VAL A 51 28.17 -8.00 -1.19
N ASN A 52 27.39 -8.42 -0.20
CA ASN A 52 26.16 -9.16 -0.45
C ASN A 52 25.04 -8.18 -0.89
N ILE A 53 24.96 -7.93 -2.20
CA ILE A 53 24.01 -6.97 -2.79
C ILE A 53 22.56 -7.37 -2.51
N ASN A 54 22.23 -8.67 -2.60
CA ASN A 54 20.88 -9.16 -2.36
C ASN A 54 20.41 -8.81 -0.93
N LEU A 55 21.27 -9.02 0.07
CA LEU A 55 20.93 -8.75 1.46
C LEU A 55 20.74 -7.25 1.72
N TRP A 56 21.68 -6.41 1.27
CA TRP A 56 21.59 -4.95 1.46
C TRP A 56 20.39 -4.35 0.72
N ALA A 57 20.16 -4.76 -0.53
CA ALA A 57 19.00 -4.33 -1.30
C ALA A 57 17.69 -4.80 -0.65
N GLY A 58 17.62 -6.06 -0.21
CA GLY A 58 16.48 -6.63 0.50
C GLY A 58 16.13 -5.84 1.75
N VAL A 59 17.11 -5.59 2.63
CA VAL A 59 16.93 -4.79 3.85
C VAL A 59 16.47 -3.36 3.52
N GLY A 60 17.09 -2.72 2.51
CA GLY A 60 16.66 -1.39 2.07
C GLY A 60 15.20 -1.35 1.61
N LEU A 61 14.75 -2.34 0.84
CA LEU A 61 13.37 -2.45 0.39
C LEU A 61 12.39 -2.72 1.54
N LEU A 62 12.79 -3.51 2.55
CA LEU A 62 11.96 -3.73 3.73
C LEU A 62 11.77 -2.46 4.55
N ILE A 63 12.84 -1.67 4.74
CA ILE A 63 12.77 -0.37 5.41
C ILE A 63 11.83 0.56 4.62
N PHE A 64 12.02 0.67 3.30
CA PHE A 64 11.17 1.48 2.44
C PHE A 64 9.68 1.06 2.50
N THR A 65 9.42 -0.25 2.48
CA THR A 65 8.09 -0.83 2.62
C THR A 65 7.45 -0.43 3.94
N ALA A 66 8.19 -0.54 5.05
CA ALA A 66 7.70 -0.15 6.37
C ALA A 66 7.30 1.32 6.42
N LEU A 67 8.09 2.21 5.81
CA LEU A 67 7.77 3.63 5.70
C LEU A 67 6.46 3.87 4.92
N PHE A 68 6.26 3.17 3.81
CA PHE A 68 5.03 3.28 3.01
C PHE A 68 3.80 2.80 3.78
N VAL A 69 3.90 1.68 4.49
CA VAL A 69 2.82 1.16 5.32
C VAL A 69 2.47 2.15 6.42
N VAL A 70 3.47 2.65 7.17
CA VAL A 70 3.27 3.65 8.21
C VAL A 70 2.61 4.91 7.64
N TRP A 71 3.06 5.39 6.49
CA TRP A 71 2.47 6.57 5.86
C TRP A 71 1.00 6.36 5.42
N ALA A 72 0.68 5.19 4.86
CA ALA A 72 -0.70 4.84 4.49
C ALA A 72 -1.62 4.79 5.72
N LEU A 73 -1.13 4.25 6.84
CA LEU A 73 -1.86 4.18 8.11
C LEU A 73 -2.07 5.57 8.74
N VAL A 74 -1.05 6.44 8.71
CA VAL A 74 -1.11 7.79 9.30
C VAL A 74 -1.98 8.74 8.47
N ARG A 75 -2.04 8.58 7.14
CA ARG A 75 -2.83 9.44 6.25
C ARG A 75 -3.82 8.64 5.38
N PRO A 76 -4.92 8.12 5.94
CA PRO A 76 -5.90 7.36 5.17
C PRO A 76 -6.65 8.25 4.15
N ILE A 77 -6.81 7.74 2.92
CA ILE A 77 -7.60 8.39 1.85
C ILE A 77 -9.08 8.27 2.20
N ARG A 78 -9.82 9.38 2.10
CA ARG A 78 -11.28 9.45 2.26
C ARG A 78 -11.88 9.89 0.94
N VAL A 79 -12.79 9.10 0.38
CA VAL A 79 -13.56 9.48 -0.80
C VAL A 79 -14.93 9.97 -0.32
N PRO A 80 -15.37 11.18 -0.72
CA PRO A 80 -16.72 11.67 -0.44
C PRO A 80 -17.78 10.79 -1.10
N GLU A 81 -18.89 10.50 -0.41
CA GLU A 81 -20.07 9.92 -1.04
C GLU A 81 -20.77 11.02 -1.84
N GLU A 82 -21.02 10.79 -3.13
CA GLU A 82 -21.95 11.63 -3.89
C GLU A 82 -23.31 11.57 -3.19
N PRO A 83 -23.95 12.73 -2.91
CA PRO A 83 -25.30 12.73 -2.38
C PRO A 83 -26.18 11.95 -3.36
N ALA A 84 -26.94 10.98 -2.82
CA ALA A 84 -27.90 10.20 -3.59
C ALA A 84 -28.70 11.19 -4.45
N ALA A 85 -28.62 11.02 -5.77
CA ALA A 85 -29.33 11.84 -6.73
C ALA A 85 -30.76 12.03 -6.21
N GLU A 86 -31.14 13.28 -5.96
CA GLU A 86 -32.51 13.61 -5.59
C GLU A 86 -33.42 12.94 -6.61
N ASP A 87 -34.34 12.12 -6.10
CA ASP A 87 -35.33 11.40 -6.86
C ASP A 87 -36.18 12.42 -7.61
N ASN A 88 -35.77 12.75 -8.84
CA ASN A 88 -36.53 13.57 -9.78
C ASN A 88 -37.72 12.75 -10.29
N THR A 89 -38.61 12.35 -9.39
CA THR A 89 -39.95 11.92 -9.76
C THR A 89 -40.71 13.19 -10.16
N PRO A 90 -41.04 13.40 -11.44
CA PRO A 90 -41.89 14.52 -11.82
C PRO A 90 -43.23 14.29 -11.13
N ALA A 91 -43.68 15.27 -10.34
CA ALA A 91 -45.05 15.23 -9.82
C ALA A 91 -45.99 15.07 -11.02
N ALA A 92 -46.68 13.93 -11.08
CA ALA A 92 -47.71 13.70 -12.08
C ALA A 92 -48.79 14.76 -11.88
N GLU A 93 -48.95 15.62 -12.88
CA GLU A 93 -50.12 16.52 -13.04
C GLU A 93 -51.29 15.76 -13.67
#